data_AF-A0A958GT20-F1
#
_entry.id   AF-A0A958GT20-F1
#
_cell.length_a   1.000
_cell.length_b   1.000
_cell.length_c   1.000
_cell.angle_alpha   90.00
_cell.angle_beta   90.00
_cell.angle_gamma   90.00
#
_symmetry.space_group_name_H-M   'P 1'
#
loop_
_entity.id
_entity.type
_entity.pdbx_description
1 polymer ?
#
loop_
_entity_poly.entity_id
_entity_poly.type
_entity_poly.pdbx_seq_one_letter_code
_entity_poly.pdbx_strand_id
1 'polypeptide(L)'
;MTSAERELEQALIDRLVGLKYEYRADIRDRDALNANFREKFDALNRVKLTDGEFGRLLDEIVVADVFEAAVRLRERSSFVRDDGTPLNYSLVNIKDWCKNTFEVVSQLRINTANSHHRYDVILLINGIPAVQIELKTLGISPRKAMQQIVDYKSDPGNGYTNTLLCFVQLFVVSNRDRTYYFTNNNKKHFAFNADERFLPVYEFADSKNQKISHLDDFAESFLAKCTLGRMISRYTVLVTGEKQLLMMRPYQIYAVQQIIDCIKDNTGNGYIWHTTGSGKTLTSFKASTLLKTNNDIHKCLFVVDRKDLDRQTRDEFNRFQPGCVEENTNTAALVRRLLSDNYTDKVIVTTIQKLGLALDEQSRRNKQRTERGEDTYSNLL
;
A
#
# COMPACT_ATOMS: atom_id res chain seq x y z
N MET A 1 23.38 -9.34 -20.11
CA MET A 1 23.27 -7.87 -20.01
C MET A 1 24.15 -7.29 -21.08
N THR A 2 23.53 -6.58 -22.01
CA THR A 2 24.20 -5.89 -23.13
C THR A 2 24.95 -4.65 -22.61
N SER A 3 25.84 -4.05 -23.42
CA SER A 3 26.51 -2.78 -23.05
C SER A 3 25.49 -1.67 -22.80
N ALA A 4 24.46 -1.59 -23.65
CA ALA A 4 23.39 -0.59 -23.52
C ALA A 4 22.53 -0.76 -22.26
N GLU A 5 22.24 -1.99 -21.82
CA GLU A 5 21.57 -2.23 -20.53
C GLU A 5 22.43 -1.74 -19.35
N ARG A 6 23.75 -1.96 -19.39
CA ARG A 6 24.66 -1.50 -18.32
C ARG A 6 24.73 0.02 -18.27
N GLU A 7 24.76 0.69 -19.42
CA GLU A 7 24.71 2.15 -19.49
C GLU A 7 23.39 2.70 -18.94
N LEU A 8 22.27 2.05 -19.25
CA LEU A 8 20.96 2.41 -18.70
C LEU A 8 20.89 2.22 -17.18
N GLU A 9 21.44 1.11 -16.68
CA GLU A 9 21.55 0.81 -15.26
C GLU A 9 22.39 1.86 -14.53
N GLN A 10 23.57 2.18 -15.05
CA GLN A 10 24.44 3.18 -14.45
C GLN A 10 23.77 4.56 -14.44
N ALA A 11 23.13 4.96 -15.54
CA ALA A 11 22.40 6.22 -15.62
C ALA A 11 21.27 6.30 -14.58
N LEU A 12 20.53 5.21 -14.38
CA LEU A 12 19.49 5.15 -13.34
C LEU A 12 20.09 5.25 -11.93
N ILE A 13 21.19 4.55 -11.65
CA ILE A 13 21.89 4.62 -10.36
C ILE A 13 22.34 6.06 -10.09
N ASP A 14 22.96 6.71 -11.07
CA ASP A 14 23.41 8.10 -10.95
C ASP A 14 22.24 9.06 -10.68
N ARG A 15 21.10 8.85 -11.35
CA ARG A 15 19.86 9.61 -11.09
C ARG A 15 19.37 9.40 -9.66
N LEU A 16 19.34 8.15 -9.17
CA LEU A 16 18.91 7.82 -7.80
C LEU A 16 19.84 8.41 -6.75
N VAL A 17 21.16 8.40 -6.99
CA VAL A 17 22.15 9.10 -6.15
C VAL A 17 21.89 10.61 -6.14
N GLY A 18 21.53 11.20 -7.29
CA GLY A 18 21.04 12.58 -7.38
C GLY A 18 19.80 12.84 -6.51
N LEU A 19 18.89 11.87 -6.42
CA LEU A 19 17.74 11.83 -5.51
C LEU A 19 18.11 11.43 -4.06
N LYS A 20 19.41 11.52 -3.74
CA LYS A 20 20.04 11.29 -2.43
C LYS A 20 20.09 9.84 -1.97
N TYR A 21 19.75 8.84 -2.80
CA TYR A 21 19.92 7.44 -2.42
C TYR A 21 21.40 7.15 -2.11
N GLU A 22 21.64 6.31 -1.12
CA GLU A 22 22.98 5.80 -0.85
C GLU A 22 23.23 4.60 -1.78
N TYR A 23 24.24 4.71 -2.66
CA TYR A 23 24.62 3.59 -3.52
C TYR A 23 25.50 2.60 -2.77
N ARG A 24 25.06 1.35 -2.70
CA ARG A 24 25.71 0.26 -1.97
C ARG A 24 26.27 -0.79 -2.92
N ALA A 25 27.40 -0.45 -3.54
CA ALA A 25 28.10 -1.31 -4.50
C ALA A 25 28.64 -2.62 -3.87
N ASP A 26 28.79 -2.62 -2.55
CA ASP A 26 29.26 -3.72 -1.70
C ASP A 26 28.19 -4.81 -1.48
N ILE A 27 26.91 -4.48 -1.63
CA ILE A 27 25.81 -5.45 -1.43
C ILE A 27 25.54 -6.20 -2.74
N ARG A 28 26.14 -7.39 -2.88
CA ARG A 28 26.02 -8.24 -4.09
C ARG A 28 25.43 -9.62 -3.82
N ASP A 29 25.28 -10.00 -2.56
CA ASP A 29 24.77 -11.31 -2.16
C ASP A 29 23.82 -11.22 -0.95
N ARG A 30 23.31 -12.39 -0.54
CA ARG A 30 22.37 -12.53 0.58
C ARG A 30 22.99 -12.09 1.91
N ASP A 31 24.26 -12.41 2.14
CA ASP A 31 24.89 -12.18 3.45
C ASP A 31 25.17 -10.70 3.65
N ALA A 32 25.68 -10.03 2.62
CA ALA A 32 25.83 -8.57 2.62
C ALA A 32 24.48 -7.85 2.77
N LEU A 33 23.41 -8.35 2.13
CA LEU A 33 22.07 -7.79 2.29
C LEU A 33 21.56 -7.94 3.74
N ASN A 34 21.73 -9.12 4.33
CA ASN A 34 21.34 -9.38 5.70
C ASN A 34 22.14 -8.54 6.71
N ALA A 35 23.44 -8.40 6.52
CA ALA A 35 24.29 -7.55 7.35
C ALA A 35 23.84 -6.07 7.29
N ASN A 36 23.55 -5.57 6.10
CA ASN A 36 23.00 -4.22 5.93
C ASN A 36 21.64 -4.07 6.61
N PHE A 37 20.73 -5.02 6.42
CA PHE A 37 19.43 -5.00 7.07
C PHE A 37 19.56 -4.93 8.60
N ARG A 38 20.46 -5.72 9.20
CA ARG A 38 20.73 -5.67 10.64
C ARG A 38 21.15 -4.27 11.10
N GLU A 39 22.10 -3.65 10.42
CA GLU A 39 22.58 -2.30 10.74
C GLU A 39 21.43 -1.27 10.71
N LYS A 40 20.63 -1.29 9.64
CA LYS A 40 19.52 -0.35 9.49
C LYS A 40 18.39 -0.65 10.48
N PHE A 41 18.13 -1.92 10.79
CA PHE A 41 17.14 -2.33 11.79
C PHE A 41 17.53 -1.87 13.20
N ASP A 42 18.79 -2.10 13.59
CA ASP A 42 19.35 -1.68 14.88
C ASP A 42 19.27 -0.16 15.05
N ALA A 43 19.63 0.60 14.00
CA ALA A 43 19.54 2.05 13.99
C ALA A 43 18.08 2.56 14.09
N LEU A 44 17.16 1.98 13.32
CA LEU A 44 15.75 2.37 13.32
C LEU A 44 15.08 2.13 14.67
N ASN A 45 15.33 0.95 15.26
CA ASN A 45 14.68 0.50 16.48
C ASN A 45 15.48 0.80 17.76
N ARG A 46 16.64 1.45 17.63
CA ARG A 46 17.54 1.84 18.72
C ARG A 46 17.93 0.66 19.61
N VAL A 47 18.29 -0.43 18.96
CA VAL A 47 18.67 -1.69 19.60
C VAL A 47 20.01 -2.16 19.02
N LYS A 48 20.63 -3.12 19.71
CA LYS A 48 21.77 -3.87 19.17
C LYS A 48 21.49 -5.34 19.38
N LEU A 49 21.10 -6.03 18.31
CA LEU A 49 20.74 -7.45 18.39
C LEU A 49 22.00 -8.31 18.54
N THR A 50 21.90 -9.40 19.30
CA THR A 50 22.87 -10.50 19.25
C THR A 50 22.73 -11.27 17.94
N ASP A 51 23.70 -12.13 17.60
CA ASP A 51 23.59 -12.98 16.40
C ASP A 51 22.41 -13.97 16.51
N GLY A 52 22.15 -14.48 17.72
CA GLY A 52 21.01 -15.35 18.01
C GLY A 52 19.68 -14.61 17.85
N GLU A 53 19.57 -13.40 18.42
CA GLU A 53 18.37 -12.56 18.28
C GLU A 53 18.10 -12.20 16.82
N PHE A 54 19.14 -11.83 16.06
CA PHE A 54 19.00 -11.48 14.65
C PHE A 54 18.58 -12.70 13.80
N GLY A 55 19.12 -13.89 14.09
CA GLY A 55 18.69 -15.14 13.45
C GLY A 55 17.20 -15.40 13.68
N ARG A 56 16.74 -15.34 14.94
CA ARG A 56 15.31 -15.52 15.28
C ARG A 56 14.42 -14.47 14.60
N LEU A 57 14.87 -13.21 14.55
CA LEU A 57 14.16 -12.14 13.86
C LEU A 57 13.98 -12.49 12.37
N LEU A 58 15.05 -12.90 11.68
CA LEU A 58 14.97 -13.29 10.27
C LEU A 58 14.01 -14.45 10.03
N ASP A 59 14.06 -15.48 10.88
CA ASP A 59 13.17 -16.65 10.81
C ASP A 59 11.70 -16.26 11.02
N GLU A 60 11.43 -15.26 11.87
CA GLU A 60 10.08 -14.77 12.14
C GLU A 60 9.53 -13.88 11.02
N ILE A 61 10.36 -13.00 10.44
CA ILE A 61 9.87 -11.99 9.50
C ILE A 61 9.82 -12.48 8.05
N VAL A 62 10.68 -13.43 7.68
CA VAL A 62 10.74 -13.97 6.33
C VAL A 62 9.63 -14.99 6.14
N VAL A 63 8.65 -14.64 5.31
CA VAL A 63 7.48 -15.48 5.03
C VAL A 63 7.28 -15.68 3.53
N ALA A 64 6.76 -16.85 3.16
CA ALA A 64 6.56 -17.20 1.75
C ALA A 64 5.36 -16.49 1.11
N ASP A 65 4.35 -16.11 1.91
CA ASP A 65 3.15 -15.44 1.41
C ASP A 65 3.40 -13.93 1.25
N VAL A 66 3.18 -13.43 0.04
CA VAL A 66 3.43 -12.03 -0.33
C VAL A 66 2.53 -11.07 0.45
N PHE A 67 1.28 -11.47 0.69
CA PHE A 67 0.33 -10.62 1.40
C PHE A 67 0.71 -10.50 2.87
N GLU A 68 1.07 -11.62 3.51
CA GLU A 68 1.56 -11.63 4.88
C GLU A 68 2.84 -10.80 5.05
N ALA A 69 3.81 -10.93 4.14
CA ALA A 69 5.01 -10.09 4.14
C ALA A 69 4.66 -8.60 4.03
N ALA A 70 3.69 -8.25 3.19
CA ALA A 70 3.23 -6.87 3.02
C ALA A 70 2.49 -6.32 4.25
N VAL A 71 1.72 -7.15 4.96
CA VAL A 71 1.10 -6.79 6.24
C VAL A 71 2.20 -6.56 7.28
N ARG A 72 3.10 -7.52 7.45
CA ARG A 72 4.20 -7.48 8.43
C ARG A 72 5.13 -6.28 8.19
N LEU A 73 5.38 -5.89 6.94
CA LEU A 73 6.15 -4.69 6.60
C LEU A 73 5.55 -3.42 7.24
N ARG A 74 4.22 -3.32 7.32
CA ARG A 74 3.50 -2.11 7.74
C ARG A 74 3.08 -2.13 9.21
N GLU A 75 3.19 -3.26 9.89
CA GLU A 75 2.78 -3.42 11.28
C GLU A 75 3.93 -3.21 12.26
N ARG A 76 3.54 -2.96 13.52
CA ARG A 76 4.48 -3.06 14.64
C ARG A 76 4.43 -4.49 15.15
N SER A 77 5.59 -5.08 15.32
CA SER A 77 5.74 -6.44 15.82
C SER A 77 6.56 -6.43 17.10
N SER A 78 6.58 -7.56 17.80
CA SER A 78 7.33 -7.69 19.04
C SER A 78 7.88 -9.10 19.21
N PHE A 79 9.12 -9.21 19.69
CA PHE A 79 9.68 -10.50 20.09
C PHE A 79 10.44 -10.36 21.42
N VAL A 80 10.70 -11.50 22.07
CA VAL A 80 11.43 -11.56 23.34
C VAL A 80 12.92 -11.72 23.09
N ARG A 81 13.70 -10.82 23.68
CA ARG A 81 15.16 -10.78 23.61
C ARG A 81 15.80 -11.90 24.44
N ASP A 82 17.10 -12.12 24.23
CA ASP A 82 17.85 -13.14 24.98
C ASP A 82 17.87 -12.89 26.49
N ASP A 83 17.79 -11.62 26.90
CA ASP A 83 17.71 -11.20 28.30
C ASP A 83 16.28 -11.27 28.89
N GLY A 84 15.31 -11.78 28.12
CA GLY A 84 13.90 -11.87 28.52
C GLY A 84 13.09 -10.58 28.36
N THR A 85 13.70 -9.48 27.91
CA THR A 85 12.98 -8.22 27.71
C THR A 85 12.20 -8.21 26.38
N PRO A 86 11.00 -7.59 26.33
CA PRO A 86 10.26 -7.45 25.07
C PRO A 86 10.86 -6.34 24.21
N LEU A 87 11.09 -6.61 22.92
CA LEU A 87 11.43 -5.60 21.92
C LEU A 87 10.25 -5.36 21.00
N ASN A 88 9.67 -4.17 21.05
CA ASN A 88 8.72 -3.70 20.03
C ASN A 88 9.50 -3.06 18.90
N TYR A 89 9.24 -3.46 17.66
CA TYR A 89 9.96 -2.97 16.49
C TYR A 89 9.05 -2.67 15.31
N SER A 90 9.61 -1.91 14.37
CA SER A 90 9.05 -1.69 13.05
C SER A 90 10.11 -1.99 11.99
N LEU A 91 9.65 -2.48 10.84
CA LEU A 91 10.50 -2.71 9.67
C LEU A 91 10.67 -1.42 8.84
N VAL A 92 9.59 -0.65 8.71
CA VAL A 92 9.62 0.68 8.09
C VAL A 92 8.80 1.68 8.90
N ASN A 93 9.21 2.94 8.84
CA ASN A 93 8.43 4.04 9.41
C ASN A 93 7.29 4.40 8.45
N ILE A 94 6.08 3.91 8.76
CA ILE A 94 4.87 4.18 7.96
C ILE A 94 4.22 5.54 8.25
N LYS A 95 4.58 6.20 9.37
CA LYS A 95 4.02 7.50 9.77
C LYS A 95 4.83 8.65 9.18
N ASP A 96 6.13 8.64 9.45
CA ASP A 96 7.10 9.59 8.92
C ASP A 96 7.96 8.89 7.86
N TRP A 97 7.36 8.51 6.73
CA TRP A 97 8.04 7.71 5.70
C TRP A 97 9.30 8.37 5.11
N CYS A 98 9.42 9.69 5.22
CA CYS A 98 10.62 10.44 4.84
C CYS A 98 11.83 10.17 5.75
N LYS A 99 11.61 9.69 6.97
CA LYS A 99 12.67 9.41 7.95
C LYS A 99 13.28 8.01 7.82
N ASN A 100 12.81 7.21 6.86
CA ASN A 100 13.47 5.96 6.52
C ASN A 100 14.82 6.24 5.83
N THR A 101 15.74 5.27 5.89
CA THR A 101 16.91 5.26 5.01
C THR A 101 16.53 4.67 3.67
N PHE A 102 17.20 5.13 2.62
CA PHE A 102 16.92 4.73 1.24
C PHE A 102 18.25 4.46 0.54
N GLU A 103 18.41 3.23 0.09
CA GLU A 103 19.64 2.73 -0.52
C GLU A 103 19.31 2.12 -1.88
N VAL A 104 20.27 2.16 -2.80
CA VAL A 104 20.18 1.50 -4.10
C VAL A 104 21.29 0.47 -4.20
N VAL A 105 20.93 -0.76 -4.56
CA VAL A 105 21.85 -1.86 -4.85
C VAL A 105 21.65 -2.32 -6.28
N SER A 106 22.68 -2.94 -6.85
CA SER A 106 22.71 -3.34 -8.25
C SER A 106 23.32 -4.71 -8.43
N GLN A 107 22.83 -5.49 -9.40
CA GLN A 107 23.30 -6.84 -9.71
C GLN A 107 23.29 -7.79 -8.50
N LEU A 108 22.31 -7.65 -7.61
CA LEU A 108 22.18 -8.52 -6.45
C LEU A 108 21.97 -9.97 -6.92
N ARG A 109 22.72 -10.91 -6.34
CA ARG A 109 22.55 -12.34 -6.58
C ARG A 109 22.09 -13.04 -5.32
N ILE A 110 20.87 -13.53 -5.34
CA ILE A 110 20.38 -14.42 -4.29
C ILE A 110 20.59 -15.84 -4.80
N ASN A 111 21.80 -16.35 -4.59
CA ASN A 111 22.11 -17.76 -4.84
C ASN A 111 21.42 -18.60 -3.76
N THR A 112 20.16 -18.93 -3.99
CA THR A 112 19.58 -20.08 -3.29
C THR A 112 20.12 -21.35 -3.93
N ALA A 113 19.99 -22.49 -3.25
CA ALA A 113 20.57 -23.76 -3.68
C ALA A 113 20.31 -24.13 -5.16
N ASN A 114 19.23 -23.61 -5.77
CA ASN A 114 18.80 -23.92 -7.14
C ASN A 114 18.54 -22.71 -8.05
N SER A 115 18.80 -21.46 -7.63
CA SER A 115 18.54 -20.28 -8.48
C SER A 115 19.74 -19.33 -8.57
N HIS A 116 19.98 -18.81 -9.78
CA HIS A 116 21.05 -17.85 -10.10
C HIS A 116 20.46 -16.54 -10.63
N HIS A 117 19.41 -16.05 -9.97
CA HIS A 117 18.80 -14.77 -10.37
C HIS A 117 19.76 -13.62 -10.07
N ARG A 118 19.86 -12.72 -11.05
CA ARG A 118 20.59 -11.47 -10.93
C ARG A 118 19.60 -10.35 -11.18
N TYR A 119 19.38 -9.54 -10.15
CA TYR A 119 18.44 -8.44 -10.19
C TYR A 119 19.19 -7.17 -10.61
N ASP A 120 18.68 -6.45 -11.62
CA ASP A 120 19.37 -5.28 -12.17
C ASP A 120 19.55 -4.20 -11.12
N VAL A 121 18.44 -3.64 -10.60
CA VAL A 121 18.47 -2.62 -9.55
C VAL A 121 17.40 -2.93 -8.49
N ILE A 122 17.76 -2.83 -7.22
CA ILE A 122 16.83 -2.95 -6.09
C ILE A 122 16.95 -1.71 -5.21
N LEU A 123 15.80 -1.15 -4.82
CA LEU A 123 15.73 -0.08 -3.83
C LEU A 123 15.44 -0.69 -2.46
N LEU A 124 16.29 -0.35 -1.49
CA LEU A 124 16.13 -0.74 -0.10
C LEU A 124 15.51 0.40 0.70
N ILE A 125 14.59 0.08 1.61
CA ILE A 125 14.08 0.98 2.64
C ILE A 125 14.46 0.38 3.99
N ASN A 126 15.31 1.06 4.76
CA ASN A 126 15.90 0.49 5.99
C ASN A 126 16.54 -0.89 5.78
N GLY A 127 17.29 -1.07 4.68
CA GLY A 127 17.90 -2.35 4.32
C GLY A 127 16.94 -3.42 3.78
N ILE A 128 15.63 -3.17 3.74
CA ILE A 128 14.63 -4.10 3.22
C ILE A 128 14.40 -3.88 1.71
N PRO A 129 14.48 -4.93 0.87
CA PRO A 129 14.11 -4.86 -0.55
C PRO A 129 12.64 -4.45 -0.72
N ALA A 130 12.41 -3.24 -1.22
CA ALA A 130 11.06 -2.69 -1.36
C ALA A 130 10.61 -2.57 -2.83
N VAL A 131 11.54 -2.25 -3.73
CA VAL A 131 11.27 -2.11 -5.17
C VAL A 131 12.34 -2.84 -5.95
N GLN A 132 11.91 -3.66 -6.90
CA GLN A 132 12.79 -4.25 -7.90
C GLN A 132 12.56 -3.57 -9.24
N ILE A 133 13.64 -3.10 -9.86
CA ILE A 133 13.63 -2.43 -11.15
C ILE A 133 14.38 -3.31 -12.14
N GLU A 134 13.71 -3.64 -13.24
CA GLU A 134 14.24 -4.45 -14.35
C GLU A 134 14.39 -3.56 -15.59
N LEU A 135 15.56 -3.62 -16.23
CA LEU A 135 15.90 -2.76 -17.37
C LEU A 135 16.02 -3.58 -18.64
N LYS A 136 15.47 -3.06 -19.75
CA LYS A 136 15.51 -3.72 -21.06
C LYS A 136 16.01 -2.78 -22.14
N THR A 137 16.68 -3.34 -23.14
CA THR A 137 17.08 -2.62 -24.35
C THR A 137 15.99 -2.55 -25.43
N LEU A 138 15.09 -3.53 -25.48
CA LEU A 138 14.06 -3.65 -26.51
C LEU A 138 12.69 -3.16 -26.02
N GLY A 139 11.77 -2.95 -26.96
CA GLY A 139 10.38 -2.59 -26.64
C GLY A 139 9.72 -3.56 -25.66
N ILE A 140 9.18 -3.02 -24.57
CA ILE A 140 8.50 -3.80 -23.53
C ILE A 140 6.98 -3.68 -23.70
N SER A 141 6.30 -4.83 -23.76
CA SER A 141 4.85 -4.86 -23.56
C SER A 141 4.53 -5.10 -22.08
N PRO A 142 3.43 -4.55 -21.54
CA PRO A 142 3.00 -4.82 -20.17
C PRO A 142 2.96 -6.30 -19.81
N ARG A 143 2.54 -7.14 -20.78
CA ARG A 143 2.50 -8.60 -20.63
C ARG A 143 3.88 -9.22 -20.45
N LYS A 144 4.87 -8.81 -21.26
CA LYS A 144 6.25 -9.32 -21.15
C LYS A 144 6.91 -8.88 -19.85
N ALA A 145 6.67 -7.63 -19.43
CA ALA A 145 7.14 -7.09 -18.15
C ALA A 145 6.68 -7.96 -16.97
N MET A 146 5.38 -8.29 -16.94
CA MET A 146 4.81 -9.10 -15.86
C MET A 146 5.26 -10.57 -15.93
N GLN A 147 5.30 -11.15 -17.14
CA GLN A 147 5.67 -12.56 -17.33
C GLN A 147 7.05 -12.88 -16.75
N GLN A 148 8.04 -12.03 -16.99
CA GLN A 148 9.39 -12.26 -16.47
C GLN A 148 9.43 -12.35 -14.94
N ILE A 149 8.66 -11.50 -14.25
CA ILE A 149 8.56 -11.54 -12.80
C ILE A 149 7.84 -12.80 -12.32
N VAL A 150 6.78 -13.22 -13.04
CA VAL A 150 6.08 -14.48 -12.74
C VAL A 150 7.01 -15.69 -12.88
N ASP A 151 7.89 -15.68 -13.88
CA ASP A 151 8.89 -16.72 -14.11
C ASP A 151 9.89 -16.77 -12.96
N TYR A 152 10.46 -15.62 -12.54
CA TYR A 152 11.36 -15.56 -11.38
C TYR A 152 10.71 -16.08 -10.10
N LYS A 153 9.45 -15.74 -9.85
CA LYS A 153 8.70 -16.25 -8.69
C LYS A 153 8.34 -17.73 -8.81
N SER A 154 8.47 -18.30 -10.00
CA SER A 154 8.16 -19.71 -10.28
C SER A 154 9.35 -20.62 -10.28
N ASP A 155 10.55 -20.07 -10.41
CA ASP A 155 11.76 -20.86 -10.32
C ASP A 155 11.92 -21.50 -8.92
N PRO A 156 12.23 -22.81 -8.87
CA PRO A 156 12.52 -23.51 -7.63
C PRO A 156 13.63 -22.83 -6.85
N GLY A 157 13.36 -22.58 -5.57
CA GLY A 157 14.31 -21.91 -4.69
C GLY A 157 14.41 -20.40 -4.89
N ASN A 158 13.57 -19.73 -5.68
CA ASN A 158 13.63 -18.26 -5.79
C ASN A 158 13.72 -17.54 -4.43
N GLY A 159 14.40 -16.40 -4.40
CA GLY A 159 14.64 -15.67 -3.16
C GLY A 159 13.39 -15.04 -2.52
N TYR A 160 12.28 -14.89 -3.27
CA TYR A 160 11.10 -14.16 -2.79
C TYR A 160 10.32 -14.87 -1.67
N THR A 161 10.59 -16.16 -1.42
CA THR A 161 9.84 -16.93 -0.41
C THR A 161 10.65 -17.28 0.84
N ASN A 162 11.96 -17.07 0.81
CA ASN A 162 12.90 -17.57 1.81
C ASN A 162 14.05 -16.59 2.12
N THR A 163 13.97 -15.35 1.62
CA THR A 163 14.90 -14.27 1.95
C THR A 163 14.13 -12.96 2.12
N LEU A 164 14.84 -11.88 2.50
CA LEU A 164 14.28 -10.53 2.59
C LEU A 164 13.61 -10.02 1.29
N LEU A 165 13.83 -10.66 0.14
CA LEU A 165 13.08 -10.36 -1.09
C LEU A 165 11.57 -10.62 -0.97
N CYS A 166 11.10 -11.36 0.05
CA CYS A 166 9.66 -11.48 0.32
C CYS A 166 8.98 -10.13 0.54
N PHE A 167 9.73 -9.11 0.95
CA PHE A 167 9.22 -7.77 1.20
C PHE A 167 9.10 -6.87 -0.03
N VAL A 168 9.52 -7.31 -1.22
CA VAL A 168 9.35 -6.51 -2.45
C VAL A 168 7.87 -6.15 -2.60
N GLN A 169 7.57 -4.85 -2.69
CA GLN A 169 6.21 -4.33 -2.81
C GLN A 169 5.86 -3.99 -4.25
N LEU A 170 6.85 -3.55 -5.03
CA LEU A 170 6.67 -3.07 -6.39
C LEU A 170 7.72 -3.67 -7.33
N PHE A 171 7.27 -3.98 -8.54
CA PHE A 171 8.12 -4.21 -9.68
C PHE A 171 8.01 -3.01 -10.62
N VAL A 172 9.15 -2.56 -11.12
CA VAL A 172 9.25 -1.53 -12.17
C VAL A 172 9.99 -2.18 -13.33
N VAL A 173 9.48 -2.02 -14.54
CA VAL A 173 10.13 -2.52 -15.76
C VAL A 173 10.20 -1.38 -16.75
N SER A 174 11.42 -1.06 -17.23
CA SER A 174 11.64 0.08 -18.11
C SER A 174 12.63 -0.23 -19.23
N ASN A 175 12.40 0.39 -20.39
CA ASN A 175 13.35 0.42 -21.50
C ASN A 175 13.85 1.85 -21.78
N ARG A 176 13.94 2.68 -20.74
CA ARG A 176 14.16 4.15 -20.81
C ARG A 176 12.93 4.92 -21.27
N ASP A 177 12.40 4.65 -22.44
CA ASP A 177 11.31 5.47 -23.03
C ASP A 177 9.95 5.21 -22.38
N ARG A 178 9.72 3.97 -21.96
CA ARG A 178 8.49 3.54 -21.29
C ARG A 178 8.79 2.78 -20.02
N THR A 179 8.11 3.20 -18.95
CA THR A 179 8.27 2.66 -17.62
C THR A 179 6.91 2.18 -17.10
N TYR A 180 6.85 0.90 -16.81
CA TYR A 180 5.68 0.26 -16.22
C TYR A 180 5.97 -0.10 -14.78
N TYR A 181 4.95 -0.05 -13.92
CA TYR A 181 5.04 -0.54 -12.55
C TYR A 181 3.79 -1.31 -12.15
N PHE A 182 3.96 -2.24 -11.21
CA PHE A 182 2.86 -3.04 -10.66
C PHE A 182 3.20 -3.56 -9.26
N THR A 183 2.17 -3.90 -8.49
CA THR A 183 2.32 -4.44 -7.15
C THR A 183 2.74 -5.91 -7.17
N ASN A 184 3.63 -6.27 -6.24
CA ASN A 184 3.94 -7.66 -5.97
C ASN A 184 2.71 -8.36 -5.40
N ASN A 185 2.36 -9.52 -5.95
CA ASN A 185 1.22 -10.30 -5.52
C ASN A 185 1.51 -11.81 -5.58
N ASN A 186 0.66 -12.60 -4.94
CA ASN A 186 0.65 -14.05 -5.12
C ASN A 186 0.30 -14.40 -6.57
N LYS A 187 0.86 -15.51 -7.09
CA LYS A 187 0.77 -15.90 -8.51
C LYS A 187 -0.65 -15.91 -9.09
N LYS A 188 -1.64 -16.29 -8.26
CA LYS A 188 -3.06 -16.30 -8.63
C LYS A 188 -3.58 -14.94 -9.12
N HIS A 189 -2.97 -13.83 -8.71
CA HIS A 189 -3.35 -12.48 -9.13
C HIS A 189 -2.55 -11.97 -10.35
N PHE A 190 -1.64 -12.79 -10.88
CA PHE A 190 -1.00 -12.56 -12.18
C PHE A 190 -1.61 -13.46 -13.27
N ALA A 191 -2.60 -14.28 -12.93
CA ALA A 191 -3.26 -15.16 -13.87
C ALA A 191 -4.13 -14.35 -14.83
N PHE A 192 -3.95 -14.60 -16.12
CA PHE A 192 -4.72 -13.96 -17.18
C PHE A 192 -6.05 -14.71 -17.33
N ASN A 193 -7.12 -14.22 -16.72
CA ASN A 193 -8.45 -14.70 -17.07
C ASN A 193 -8.93 -13.99 -18.34
N ALA A 194 -9.55 -14.71 -19.28
CA ALA A 194 -10.16 -14.09 -20.46
C ALA A 194 -11.22 -13.03 -20.10
N ASP A 195 -11.78 -13.12 -18.89
CA ASP A 195 -12.71 -12.16 -18.30
C ASP A 195 -12.02 -10.93 -17.68
N GLU A 196 -10.73 -11.04 -17.30
CA GLU A 196 -9.95 -9.93 -16.75
C GLU A 196 -9.39 -9.06 -17.88
N ARG A 197 -10.19 -8.08 -18.31
CA ARG A 197 -9.85 -7.16 -19.41
C ARG A 197 -8.67 -6.22 -19.13
N PHE A 198 -8.12 -6.20 -17.90
CA PHE A 198 -7.08 -5.25 -17.50
C PHE A 198 -5.95 -5.91 -16.75
N LEU A 199 -4.73 -5.71 -17.24
CA LEU A 199 -3.51 -6.07 -16.50
C LEU A 199 -3.30 -5.10 -15.33
N PRO A 200 -2.86 -5.58 -14.16
CA PRO A 200 -2.52 -4.73 -13.02
C PRO A 200 -1.19 -3.98 -13.22
N VAL A 201 -0.90 -3.55 -14.45
CA VAL A 201 0.33 -2.88 -14.87
C VAL A 201 0.00 -1.45 -15.26
N TYR A 202 0.73 -0.51 -14.67
CA TYR A 202 0.43 0.92 -14.79
C TYR A 202 1.61 1.69 -15.37
N GLU A 203 1.29 2.75 -16.11
CA GLU A 203 2.21 3.87 -16.38
C GLU A 203 1.83 5.02 -15.47
N PHE A 204 2.83 5.65 -14.85
CA PHE A 204 2.62 6.79 -13.97
C PHE A 204 2.12 8.00 -14.75
N ALA A 205 1.53 8.96 -14.04
CA ALA A 205 0.96 10.14 -14.66
C ALA A 205 0.98 11.33 -13.70
N ASP A 206 1.00 12.53 -14.26
CA ASP A 206 0.88 13.77 -13.52
C ASP A 206 -0.59 14.04 -13.10
N SER A 207 -0.83 15.18 -12.43
CA SER A 207 -2.15 15.59 -11.97
C SER A 207 -3.13 15.92 -13.11
N LYS A 208 -2.64 16.15 -14.32
CA LYS A 208 -3.44 16.33 -15.55
C LYS A 208 -3.66 15.02 -16.31
N ASN A 209 -3.28 13.88 -15.73
CA ASN A 209 -3.32 12.55 -16.32
C ASN A 209 -2.43 12.37 -17.55
N GLN A 210 -1.44 13.23 -17.74
CA GLN A 210 -0.41 13.06 -18.77
C GLN A 210 0.59 12.01 -18.32
N LYS A 211 0.92 11.07 -19.21
CA LYS A 211 1.79 9.94 -18.89
C LYS A 211 3.23 10.41 -18.65
N ILE A 212 3.81 9.90 -17.57
CA ILE A 212 5.23 10.03 -17.25
C ILE A 212 5.85 8.67 -17.57
N SER A 213 6.28 8.49 -18.82
CA SER A 213 6.76 7.20 -19.33
C SER A 213 8.29 7.08 -19.27
N HIS A 214 9.00 8.18 -19.47
CA HIS A 214 10.46 8.20 -19.50
C HIS A 214 11.02 7.88 -18.10
N LEU A 215 12.08 7.07 -18.04
CA LEU A 215 12.63 6.52 -16.80
C LEU A 215 13.14 7.62 -15.85
N ASP A 216 13.77 8.66 -16.38
CA ASP A 216 14.32 9.74 -15.55
C ASP A 216 13.20 10.56 -14.88
N ASP A 217 12.18 10.93 -15.64
CA ASP A 217 11.02 11.66 -15.13
C ASP A 217 10.23 10.82 -14.13
N PHE A 218 10.12 9.51 -14.39
CA PHE A 218 9.52 8.56 -13.46
C PHE A 218 10.34 8.46 -12.17
N ALA A 219 11.68 8.41 -12.26
CA ALA A 219 12.55 8.33 -11.09
C ALA A 219 12.36 9.56 -10.19
N GLU A 220 12.30 10.76 -10.77
CA GLU A 220 12.04 11.99 -10.01
C GLU A 220 10.65 12.04 -9.39
N SER A 221 9.64 11.67 -10.18
CA SER A 221 8.24 11.85 -9.80
C SER A 221 7.74 10.75 -8.86
N PHE A 222 8.28 9.53 -8.97
CA PHE A 222 7.80 8.35 -8.25
C PHE A 222 8.85 7.75 -7.31
N LEU A 223 10.12 7.65 -7.75
CA LEU A 223 11.19 7.02 -6.98
C LEU A 223 11.92 8.00 -6.03
N ALA A 224 11.58 9.28 -5.99
CA ALA A 224 12.08 10.17 -4.95
C ALA A 224 11.72 9.63 -3.55
N LYS A 225 12.70 9.62 -2.62
CA LYS A 225 12.62 8.94 -1.31
C LYS A 225 11.28 9.09 -0.58
N CYS A 226 10.91 10.33 -0.27
CA CYS A 226 9.65 10.64 0.41
C CYS A 226 8.43 10.21 -0.40
N THR A 227 8.47 10.37 -1.72
CA THR A 227 7.37 9.98 -2.59
C THR A 227 7.21 8.47 -2.60
N LEU A 228 8.30 7.70 -2.80
CA LEU A 228 8.27 6.25 -2.77
C LEU A 228 7.77 5.71 -1.42
N GLY A 229 8.32 6.23 -0.32
CA GLY A 229 7.89 5.87 1.03
C GLY A 229 6.38 6.14 1.24
N ARG A 230 5.87 7.26 0.72
CA ARG A 230 4.43 7.58 0.74
C ARG A 230 3.62 6.64 -0.15
N MET A 231 4.09 6.29 -1.34
CA MET A 231 3.38 5.38 -2.24
C MET A 231 3.19 3.99 -1.59
N ILE A 232 4.26 3.45 -1.01
CA ILE A 232 4.25 2.13 -0.36
C ILE A 232 3.43 2.13 0.94
N SER A 233 3.63 3.15 1.79
CA SER A 233 3.00 3.20 3.13
C SER A 233 1.55 3.66 3.06
N ARG A 234 1.28 4.68 2.24
CA ARG A 234 0.01 5.41 2.22
C ARG A 234 -0.87 5.09 1.02
N TYR A 235 -0.35 4.69 -0.13
CA TYR A 235 -1.18 4.51 -1.34
C TYR A 235 -1.20 3.08 -1.89
N THR A 236 -0.63 2.12 -1.16
CA THR A 236 -0.94 0.69 -1.33
C THR A 236 -2.11 0.30 -0.43
N VAL A 237 -3.05 -0.46 -0.99
CA VAL A 237 -4.21 -1.03 -0.31
C VAL A 237 -4.03 -2.54 -0.22
N LEU A 238 -4.19 -3.08 0.98
CA LEU A 238 -4.13 -4.52 1.26
C LEU A 238 -5.56 -5.07 1.30
N VAL A 239 -5.97 -5.73 0.22
CA VAL A 239 -7.29 -6.37 0.10
C VAL A 239 -7.25 -7.70 0.82
N THR A 240 -7.63 -7.69 2.09
CA THR A 240 -7.56 -8.86 2.99
C THR A 240 -8.44 -10.02 2.52
N GLY A 241 -9.55 -9.74 1.82
CA GLY A 241 -10.45 -10.79 1.29
C GLY A 241 -9.78 -11.66 0.26
N GLU A 242 -9.00 -11.05 -0.61
CA GLU A 242 -8.38 -11.70 -1.74
C GLU A 242 -6.92 -12.06 -1.46
N LYS A 243 -6.36 -11.51 -0.38
CA LYS A 243 -4.92 -11.49 -0.08
C LYS A 243 -4.13 -10.85 -1.23
N GLN A 244 -4.58 -9.67 -1.65
CA GLN A 244 -4.03 -8.93 -2.79
C GLN A 244 -3.53 -7.53 -2.38
N LEU A 245 -2.41 -7.11 -2.96
CA LEU A 245 -1.90 -5.74 -2.91
C LEU A 245 -2.37 -4.96 -4.14
N LEU A 246 -3.00 -3.82 -3.91
CA LEU A 246 -3.39 -2.88 -4.96
C LEU A 246 -2.72 -1.52 -4.73
N MET A 247 -1.91 -1.07 -5.67
CA MET A 247 -1.45 0.32 -5.65
C MET A 247 -2.49 1.21 -6.31
N MET A 248 -2.82 2.31 -5.64
CA MET A 248 -3.70 3.31 -6.23
C MET A 248 -3.08 3.88 -7.51
N ARG A 249 -3.92 4.09 -8.52
CA ARG A 249 -3.55 4.75 -9.77
C ARG A 249 -3.31 6.25 -9.53
N PRO A 250 -2.51 6.93 -10.35
CA PRO A 250 -2.14 8.33 -10.13
C PRO A 250 -3.35 9.26 -9.89
N TYR A 251 -4.38 9.18 -10.74
CA TYR A 251 -5.60 9.98 -10.58
C TYR A 251 -6.33 9.74 -9.24
N GLN A 252 -6.31 8.51 -8.73
CA GLN A 252 -6.89 8.19 -7.43
C GLN A 252 -6.08 8.81 -6.30
N ILE A 253 -4.74 8.79 -6.43
CA ILE A 253 -3.83 9.41 -5.47
C ILE A 253 -4.06 10.92 -5.42
N TYR A 254 -4.12 11.59 -6.58
CA TYR A 254 -4.36 13.03 -6.65
C TYR A 254 -5.75 13.39 -6.11
N ALA A 255 -6.78 12.62 -6.41
CA ALA A 255 -8.11 12.82 -5.83
C ALA A 255 -8.09 12.75 -4.30
N VAL A 256 -7.41 11.76 -3.71
CA VAL A 256 -7.26 11.64 -2.26
C VAL A 256 -6.46 12.80 -1.67
N GLN A 257 -5.40 13.25 -2.34
CA GLN A 257 -4.62 14.42 -1.90
C GLN A 257 -5.48 15.67 -1.87
N GLN A 258 -6.22 15.95 -2.95
CA GLN A 258 -7.11 17.11 -3.03
C GLN A 258 -8.22 17.08 -1.98
N ILE A 259 -8.77 15.89 -1.64
CA ILE A 259 -9.72 15.77 -0.51
C ILE A 259 -9.06 16.17 0.81
N ILE A 260 -7.84 15.69 1.07
CA ILE A 260 -7.12 15.99 2.33
C ILE A 260 -6.75 17.46 2.40
N ASP A 261 -6.24 18.04 1.32
CA ASP A 261 -5.84 19.44 1.24
C ASP A 261 -7.06 20.36 1.42
N CYS A 262 -8.19 20.04 0.77
CA CYS A 262 -9.45 20.78 0.93
C CYS A 262 -9.93 20.82 2.40
N ILE A 263 -9.81 19.70 3.11
CA ILE A 263 -10.17 19.61 4.54
C ILE A 263 -9.19 20.41 5.39
N LYS A 264 -7.88 20.26 5.14
CA LYS A 264 -6.82 20.92 5.89
C LYS A 264 -6.88 22.44 5.76
N ASP A 265 -7.12 22.92 4.54
CA ASP A 265 -7.16 24.35 4.22
C ASP A 265 -8.56 24.94 4.41
N ASN A 266 -9.53 24.11 4.84
CA ASN A 266 -10.93 24.46 5.06
C ASN A 266 -11.56 25.21 3.88
N THR A 267 -11.32 24.73 2.66
CA THR A 267 -11.77 25.39 1.42
C THR A 267 -13.23 25.09 1.05
N GLY A 268 -13.98 24.41 1.93
CA GLY A 268 -15.39 24.07 1.75
C GLY A 268 -15.63 22.72 1.08
N ASN A 269 -16.60 22.67 0.18
CA ASN A 269 -17.06 21.43 -0.46
C ASN A 269 -16.44 21.23 -1.85
N GLY A 270 -16.39 19.97 -2.31
CA GLY A 270 -15.92 19.64 -3.65
C GLY A 270 -16.46 18.31 -4.14
N TYR A 271 -16.23 17.99 -5.41
CA TYR A 271 -16.58 16.72 -6.01
C TYR A 271 -15.40 16.14 -6.81
N ILE A 272 -15.30 14.81 -6.84
CA ILE A 272 -14.34 14.09 -7.68
C ILE A 272 -15.12 13.41 -8.80
N TRP A 273 -14.82 13.77 -10.04
CA TRP A 273 -15.46 13.17 -11.21
C TRP A 273 -14.58 12.08 -11.83
N HIS A 274 -14.92 10.83 -11.53
CA HIS A 274 -14.25 9.64 -12.05
C HIS A 274 -15.25 8.77 -12.84
N THR A 275 -14.86 8.30 -14.02
CA THR A 275 -15.70 7.43 -14.87
C THR A 275 -16.07 6.11 -14.16
N THR A 276 -17.13 5.43 -14.61
CA THR A 276 -17.56 4.13 -14.06
C THR A 276 -16.50 3.06 -14.28
N GLY A 277 -16.28 2.19 -13.28
CA GLY A 277 -15.24 1.16 -13.32
C GLY A 277 -13.80 1.65 -13.07
N SER A 278 -13.56 2.95 -12.85
CA SER A 278 -12.22 3.49 -12.59
C SER A 278 -11.68 3.29 -11.16
N GLY A 279 -12.42 2.59 -10.29
CA GLY A 279 -12.02 2.37 -8.90
C GLY A 279 -12.38 3.52 -7.94
N LYS A 280 -13.57 4.12 -8.11
CA LYS A 280 -14.12 5.12 -7.17
C LYS A 280 -14.21 4.61 -5.73
N THR A 281 -14.72 3.39 -5.56
CA THR A 281 -14.85 2.72 -4.25
C THR A 281 -13.51 2.68 -3.51
N LEU A 282 -12.47 2.14 -4.15
CA LEU A 282 -11.11 2.08 -3.59
C LEU A 282 -10.58 3.47 -3.21
N THR A 283 -10.79 4.46 -4.08
CA THR A 283 -10.35 5.86 -3.84
C THR A 283 -10.99 6.43 -2.58
N SER A 284 -12.31 6.27 -2.49
CA SER A 284 -13.14 6.82 -1.42
C SER A 284 -12.93 6.09 -0.09
N PHE A 285 -12.73 4.76 -0.13
CA PHE A 285 -12.32 3.96 1.01
C PHE A 285 -10.96 4.40 1.53
N LYS A 286 -9.98 4.57 0.63
CA LYS A 286 -8.66 5.01 1.07
C LYS A 286 -8.70 6.40 1.69
N ALA A 287 -9.44 7.34 1.09
CA ALA A 287 -9.66 8.65 1.69
C ALA A 287 -10.17 8.52 3.13
N SER A 288 -11.27 7.79 3.36
CA SER A 288 -11.87 7.65 4.70
C SER A 288 -10.90 7.02 5.72
N THR A 289 -10.08 6.03 5.32
CA THR A 289 -9.06 5.46 6.23
C THR A 289 -8.03 6.50 6.66
N LEU A 290 -7.65 7.43 5.79
CA LEU A 290 -6.70 8.50 6.09
C LEU A 290 -7.32 9.58 6.97
N LEU A 291 -8.61 9.87 6.77
CA LEU A 291 -9.36 10.78 7.63
C LEU A 291 -9.52 10.21 9.05
N LYS A 292 -9.63 8.88 9.21
CA LYS A 292 -9.67 8.23 10.54
C LYS A 292 -8.45 8.56 11.40
N THR A 293 -7.29 8.64 10.77
CA THR A 293 -6.01 8.92 11.45
C THR A 293 -5.72 10.41 11.63
N ASN A 294 -6.53 11.30 11.05
CA ASN A 294 -6.35 12.74 11.18
C ASN A 294 -7.02 13.23 12.48
N ASN A 295 -6.25 13.75 13.42
CA ASN A 295 -6.75 14.20 14.72
C ASN A 295 -7.69 15.41 14.64
N ASP A 296 -7.60 16.21 13.58
CA ASP A 296 -8.43 17.41 13.38
C ASP A 296 -9.86 17.06 12.96
N ILE A 297 -10.10 15.80 12.58
CA ILE A 297 -11.41 15.31 12.16
C ILE A 297 -12.09 14.63 13.34
N HIS A 298 -13.25 15.12 13.75
CA HIS A 298 -14.05 14.49 14.80
C HIS A 298 -14.77 13.23 14.27
N LYS A 299 -15.50 13.36 13.15
CA LYS A 299 -16.27 12.29 12.51
C LYS A 299 -16.15 12.34 10.99
N CYS A 300 -16.14 11.18 10.35
CA CYS A 300 -16.18 11.01 8.91
C CYS A 300 -17.32 10.05 8.54
N LEU A 301 -18.36 10.58 7.91
CA LEU A 301 -19.49 9.78 7.44
C LEU A 301 -19.28 9.40 5.97
N PHE A 302 -19.19 8.11 5.71
CA PHE A 302 -19.08 7.52 4.38
C PHE A 302 -20.44 7.00 3.93
N VAL A 303 -21.10 7.74 3.04
CA VAL A 303 -22.47 7.45 2.60
C VAL A 303 -22.45 6.77 1.23
N VAL A 304 -23.12 5.62 1.14
CA VAL A 304 -23.25 4.84 -0.11
C VAL A 304 -24.70 4.62 -0.51
N ASP A 305 -24.96 4.43 -1.80
CA ASP A 305 -26.26 3.90 -2.23
C ASP A 305 -26.25 2.36 -2.15
N ARG A 306 -27.35 1.77 -1.66
CA ARG A 306 -27.51 0.33 -1.51
C ARG A 306 -27.52 -0.40 -2.85
N LYS A 307 -28.06 0.24 -3.90
CA LYS A 307 -28.16 -0.36 -5.24
C LYS A 307 -26.79 -0.56 -5.90
N ASP A 308 -25.84 0.30 -5.57
CA ASP A 308 -24.49 0.32 -6.18
C ASP A 308 -23.47 -0.51 -5.38
N LEU A 309 -23.87 -1.11 -4.26
CA LEU A 309 -22.98 -1.87 -3.40
C LEU A 309 -23.04 -3.35 -3.78
N ASP A 310 -22.07 -3.80 -4.58
CA ASP A 310 -21.84 -5.23 -4.82
C ASP A 310 -21.36 -5.96 -3.55
N ARG A 311 -21.46 -7.30 -3.55
CA ARG A 311 -21.12 -8.12 -2.37
C ARG A 311 -19.68 -7.88 -1.89
N GLN A 312 -18.75 -7.75 -2.82
CA GLN A 312 -17.32 -7.54 -2.53
C GLN A 312 -17.09 -6.24 -1.77
N THR A 313 -17.69 -5.15 -2.23
CA THR A 313 -17.62 -3.84 -1.58
C THR A 313 -18.23 -3.89 -0.16
N ARG A 314 -19.35 -4.61 0.03
CA ARG A 314 -19.93 -4.82 1.38
C ARG A 314 -18.97 -5.52 2.31
N ASP A 315 -18.36 -6.61 1.84
CA ASP A 315 -17.44 -7.43 2.64
C ASP A 315 -16.18 -6.64 3.03
N GLU A 316 -15.64 -5.81 2.13
CA GLU A 316 -14.51 -4.93 2.44
C GLU A 316 -14.87 -3.88 3.50
N PHE A 317 -16.01 -3.21 3.37
CA PHE A 317 -16.46 -2.25 4.36
C PHE A 317 -16.75 -2.90 5.70
N ASN A 318 -17.39 -4.07 5.73
CA ASN A 318 -17.64 -4.81 6.97
C ASN A 318 -16.36 -5.31 7.64
N ARG A 319 -15.27 -5.57 6.89
CA ARG A 319 -13.96 -5.87 7.48
C ARG A 319 -13.30 -4.63 8.08
N PHE A 320 -13.44 -3.49 7.41
CA PHE A 320 -12.96 -2.21 7.95
C PHE A 320 -13.74 -1.78 9.21
N GLN A 321 -15.04 -2.08 9.23
CA GLN A 321 -15.91 -1.81 10.35
C GLN A 321 -17.03 -2.85 10.41
N PRO A 322 -16.95 -3.81 11.35
CA PRO A 322 -17.97 -4.85 11.50
C PRO A 322 -19.38 -4.28 11.61
N GLY A 323 -20.31 -4.81 10.80
CA GLY A 323 -21.73 -4.43 10.83
C GLY A 323 -22.04 -3.03 10.27
N CYS A 324 -21.11 -2.37 9.57
CA CYS A 324 -21.39 -1.06 8.99
C CYS A 324 -22.31 -1.13 7.75
N VAL A 325 -22.25 -2.25 7.01
CA VAL A 325 -23.10 -2.53 5.86
C VAL A 325 -23.96 -3.76 6.16
N GLU A 326 -24.96 -3.59 7.04
CA GLU A 326 -26.00 -4.60 7.29
C GLU A 326 -27.23 -4.40 6.40
N GLU A 327 -27.88 -5.50 5.99
CA GLU A 327 -29.17 -5.49 5.29
C GLU A 327 -30.32 -4.95 6.15
N ASN A 328 -30.17 -5.02 7.48
CA ASN A 328 -31.18 -4.59 8.44
C ASN A 328 -31.13 -3.08 8.70
N THR A 329 -32.32 -2.47 8.79
CA THR A 329 -32.62 -1.04 8.97
C THR A 329 -32.35 -0.54 10.39
N ASN A 330 -31.20 -0.88 10.99
CA ASN A 330 -30.92 -0.45 12.36
C ASN A 330 -30.43 1.00 12.47
N THR A 331 -31.29 1.96 12.11
CA THR A 331 -31.07 3.43 12.27
C THR A 331 -30.62 3.82 13.68
N ALA A 332 -31.12 3.13 14.73
CA ALA A 332 -30.68 3.39 16.10
C ALA A 332 -29.18 3.12 16.31
N ALA A 333 -28.64 2.07 15.68
CA ALA A 333 -27.22 1.76 15.77
C ALA A 333 -26.37 2.83 15.06
N LEU A 334 -26.84 3.35 13.92
CA LEU A 334 -26.21 4.47 13.23
C LEU A 334 -26.13 5.71 14.15
N VAL A 335 -27.26 6.09 14.74
CA VAL A 335 -27.34 7.28 15.62
C VAL A 335 -26.46 7.13 16.84
N ARG A 336 -26.49 5.97 17.53
CA ARG A 336 -25.60 5.70 18.66
C ARG A 336 -24.12 5.83 18.28
N ARG A 337 -23.74 5.40 17.07
CA ARG A 337 -22.35 5.50 16.60
C ARG A 337 -21.97 6.92 16.20
N LEU A 338 -22.91 7.70 15.65
CA LEU A 338 -22.70 9.12 15.39
C LEU A 338 -22.43 9.91 16.68
N LEU A 339 -23.15 9.60 17.76
CA LEU A 339 -23.00 10.22 19.08
C LEU A 339 -21.83 9.65 19.92
N SER A 340 -21.22 8.56 19.50
CA SER A 340 -20.16 7.87 20.23
C SER A 340 -18.82 8.59 20.05
N ASP A 341 -18.10 8.91 21.13
CA ASP A 341 -16.73 9.42 21.05
C ASP A 341 -15.67 8.32 20.83
N ASN A 342 -16.09 7.06 20.68
CA ASN A 342 -15.15 5.96 20.48
C ASN A 342 -14.40 6.11 19.15
N TYR A 343 -13.07 5.96 19.19
CA TYR A 343 -12.21 5.97 18.00
C TYR A 343 -12.64 4.95 16.93
N THR A 344 -13.24 3.82 17.34
CA THR A 344 -13.78 2.83 16.39
C THR A 344 -14.93 3.38 15.55
N ASP A 345 -15.65 4.39 16.06
CA ASP A 345 -16.78 5.07 15.42
C ASP A 345 -16.39 6.40 14.77
N LYS A 346 -15.10 6.73 14.67
CA LYS A 346 -14.64 7.95 14.00
C LYS A 346 -14.95 7.98 12.50
N VAL A 347 -14.82 6.83 11.82
CA VAL A 347 -15.33 6.63 10.47
C VAL A 347 -16.57 5.76 10.54
N ILE A 348 -17.65 6.18 9.90
CA ILE A 348 -18.92 5.48 9.89
C ILE A 348 -19.34 5.26 8.45
N VAL A 349 -19.50 4.01 8.05
CA VAL A 349 -20.10 3.67 6.75
C VAL A 349 -21.60 3.48 6.95
N THR A 350 -22.41 4.12 6.10
CA THR A 350 -23.88 4.03 6.13
C THR A 350 -24.48 4.16 4.73
N THR A 351 -25.74 3.79 4.56
CA THR A 351 -26.44 4.03 3.31
C THR A 351 -27.20 5.35 3.32
N ILE A 352 -27.40 5.97 2.15
CA ILE A 352 -28.18 7.21 2.02
C ILE A 352 -29.60 7.04 2.58
N GLN A 353 -30.20 5.85 2.42
CA GLN A 353 -31.53 5.56 2.96
C GLN A 353 -31.55 5.49 4.50
N LYS A 354 -30.52 4.90 5.12
CA LYS A 354 -30.43 4.84 6.60
C LYS A 354 -30.23 6.23 7.20
N LEU A 355 -29.39 7.04 6.57
CA LEU A 355 -29.17 8.42 6.98
C LEU A 355 -30.45 9.26 6.82
N GLY A 356 -31.14 9.12 5.67
CA GLY A 356 -32.43 9.78 5.44
C GLY A 356 -33.48 9.42 6.50
N LEU A 357 -33.59 8.14 6.88
CA LEU A 357 -34.51 7.71 7.95
C LEU A 357 -34.13 8.24 9.35
N ALA A 358 -32.85 8.53 9.61
CA ALA A 358 -32.42 9.10 10.88
C ALA A 358 -32.84 10.58 10.99
N LEU A 359 -32.68 11.31 9.89
CA LEU A 359 -32.96 12.75 9.79
C LEU A 359 -34.45 13.06 9.53
N ASP A 360 -35.22 12.11 9.00
CA ASP A 360 -36.67 12.28 8.76
C ASP A 360 -37.46 12.17 10.07
N GLU A 361 -37.93 13.29 10.60
CA GLU A 361 -38.81 13.37 11.77
C GLU A 361 -40.10 12.56 11.62
N GLN A 362 -40.59 12.39 10.39
CA GLN A 362 -41.81 11.63 10.10
C GLN A 362 -41.57 10.13 9.98
N SER A 363 -40.31 9.68 10.09
CA SER A 363 -39.98 8.27 10.04
C SER A 363 -40.67 7.53 11.19
N ARG A 364 -41.10 6.29 10.94
CA ARG A 364 -41.81 5.45 11.92
C ARG A 364 -41.09 5.40 13.28
N ARG A 365 -39.75 5.40 13.26
CA ARG A 365 -38.93 5.28 14.46
C ARG A 365 -38.85 6.59 15.24
N ASN A 366 -38.81 7.74 14.57
CA ASN A 366 -38.90 9.05 15.22
C ASN A 366 -40.29 9.27 15.81
N LYS A 367 -41.37 8.92 15.09
CA LYS A 367 -42.74 8.93 15.63
C LYS A 367 -42.90 8.10 16.90
N GLN A 368 -42.39 6.87 16.90
CA GLN A 368 -42.41 6.01 18.09
C GLN A 368 -41.62 6.57 19.27
N ARG A 369 -40.54 7.32 19.03
CA ARG A 369 -39.78 8.00 20.10
C ARG A 369 -40.57 9.18 20.66
N THR A 370 -41.16 10.01 19.79
CA THR A 370 -42.04 11.12 20.20
C THR A 370 -43.25 10.64 21.00
N GLU A 371 -43.91 9.54 20.58
CA GLU A 371 -45.01 8.91 21.32
C GLU A 371 -44.60 8.41 22.71
N ARG A 372 -43.30 8.08 22.90
CA ARG A 372 -42.72 7.69 24.20
C ARG A 372 -42.16 8.87 24.99
N GLY A 373 -42.25 10.10 24.48
CA GLY A 373 -41.65 11.28 25.10
C GLY A 373 -40.11 11.33 25.02
N GLU A 374 -39.50 10.55 24.13
CA GLU A 374 -38.05 10.59 23.85
C GLU A 374 -37.74 11.55 22.70
N ASP A 375 -36.55 12.17 22.73
CA ASP A 375 -36.06 12.96 21.59
C ASP A 375 -35.94 12.11 20.32
N THR A 376 -36.31 12.71 19.18
CA THR A 376 -36.14 12.09 17.86
C THR A 376 -34.65 11.93 17.56
N TYR A 377 -34.30 11.03 16.65
CA TYR A 377 -32.91 10.90 16.20
C TYR A 377 -32.39 12.17 15.52
N SER A 378 -33.25 12.94 14.85
CA SER A 378 -32.83 14.22 14.25
C SER A 378 -32.51 15.27 15.30
N ASN A 379 -33.12 15.22 16.49
CA ASN A 379 -32.82 16.15 17.57
C ASN A 379 -31.57 15.75 18.35
N LEU A 380 -31.26 14.45 18.38
CA LEU A 380 -30.07 13.94 19.06
C LEU A 380 -28.78 14.22 18.29
N LEU A 381 -28.84 14.19 16.95
CA LEU A 381 -27.73 14.44 16.03
C LEU A 381 -27.55 15.94 15.79
#